data_AF-A0A355EUR7-F1
#
_entry.id   AF-A0A355EUR7-F1
#
_cell.length_a   1.000
_cell.length_b   1.000
_cell.length_c   1.000
_cell.angle_alpha   90.00
_cell.angle_beta   90.00
_cell.angle_gamma   90.00
#
_symmetry.space_group_name_H-M   'P 1'
#
loop_
_entity.id
_entity.type
_entity.pdbx_description
1 polymer ?
#
loop_
_entity_poly.entity_id
_entity_poly.type
_entity_poly.pdbx_seq_one_letter_code
_entity_poly.pdbx_strand_id
1 'polypeptide(L)' 'VEDHGVAPDEVPQESVARRTDGTLAEIEMAGKKYVFQGEDVTVVAIRDIAERKRNEVETRNLQQQLLHSQKMEAIG' A
#
# COMPACT_ATOMS: atom_id res chain seq x y z
N VAL A 1 6.99 -6.30 -17.14
CA VAL A 1 6.29 -5.54 -16.09
C VAL A 1 5.58 -4.42 -16.79
N GLU A 2 4.26 -4.54 -16.90
CA GLU A 2 3.42 -3.66 -17.72
C GLU A 2 3.51 -2.22 -17.18
N ASP A 3 4.20 -1.36 -17.94
CA ASP A 3 4.16 0.08 -17.77
C ASP A 3 2.83 0.56 -18.35
N HIS A 4 1.77 0.52 -17.54
CA HIS A 4 0.55 1.23 -17.85
C HIS A 4 0.82 2.72 -17.61
N GLY A 5 1.25 3.42 -18.66
CA GLY A 5 1.39 4.88 -18.72
C GLY A 5 0.05 5.64 -18.59
N VAL A 6 -0.85 5.14 -17.76
CA VAL A 6 -2.14 5.76 -17.42
C VAL A 6 -1.94 6.49 -16.10
N ALA A 7 -2.24 7.79 -16.11
CA ALA A 7 -2.21 8.60 -14.90
C ALA A 7 -3.12 7.96 -13.81
N PRO A 8 -2.66 7.85 -12.56
CA PRO A 8 -3.47 7.26 -11.50
C PRO A 8 -4.77 8.04 -11.28
N ASP A 9 -5.85 7.32 -11.01
CA ASP A 9 -7.14 7.91 -10.66
C ASP A 9 -7.09 8.61 -9.29
N GLU A 10 -8.15 9.37 -8.97
CA GLU A 10 -8.27 10.07 -7.68
C GLU A 10 -8.44 9.11 -6.49
N VAL A 11 -8.77 7.84 -6.77
CA VAL A 11 -8.87 6.77 -5.77
C VAL A 11 -7.47 6.21 -5.49
N PRO A 12 -7.01 6.18 -4.22
CA PRO A 12 -5.73 5.58 -3.87
C PRO A 12 -5.67 4.10 -4.23
N GLN A 13 -4.60 3.70 -4.91
CA GLN A 13 -4.33 2.31 -5.29
C GLN A 13 -2.96 1.86 -4.78
N GLU A 14 -2.89 0.62 -4.27
CA GLU A 14 -1.62 0.00 -3.93
C GLU A 14 -0.87 -0.49 -5.17
N SER A 15 0.43 -0.26 -5.21
CA SER A 15 1.33 -0.67 -6.30
C SER A 15 2.73 -0.95 -5.77
N VAL A 16 3.60 -1.45 -6.64
CA VAL A 16 5.02 -1.66 -6.36
C VAL A 16 5.84 -0.70 -7.20
N ALA A 17 6.55 0.20 -6.52
CA ALA A 17 7.48 1.12 -7.17
C ALA A 17 8.93 0.64 -7.01
N ARG A 18 9.77 1.01 -7.98
CA ARG A 18 11.22 0.83 -7.89
C ARG A 18 11.86 2.13 -7.44
N ARG A 19 12.58 2.10 -6.32
CA ARG A 19 13.37 3.21 -5.80
C ARG A 19 14.59 3.48 -6.71
N THR A 20 15.20 4.64 -6.55
CA THR A 20 16.40 5.04 -7.32
C THR A 20 17.61 4.13 -7.05
N ASP A 21 17.69 3.51 -5.87
CA ASP A 21 18.71 2.52 -5.51
C ASP A 21 18.44 1.11 -6.07
N GLY A 22 17.34 0.93 -6.81
CA GLY A 22 16.93 -0.33 -7.42
C GLY A 22 16.07 -1.23 -6.52
N THR A 23 15.88 -0.89 -5.25
CA THR A 23 15.00 -1.65 -4.35
C THR A 23 13.52 -1.46 -4.71
N LEU A 24 12.69 -2.44 -4.36
CA LEU A 24 11.24 -2.36 -4.54
C LEU A 24 10.58 -1.86 -3.26
N ALA A 25 9.59 -0.99 -3.41
CA ALA A 25 8.78 -0.46 -2.32
C ALA A 25 7.29 -0.67 -2.61
N GLU A 26 6.58 -1.16 -1.61
CA GLU A 26 5.11 -1.14 -1.64
C GLU A 26 4.65 0.29 -1.39
N ILE A 27 3.87 0.81 -2.33
CA ILE A 27 3.37 2.17 -2.27
C ILE A 27 1.85 2.21 -2.46
N GLU A 28 1.25 3.28 -2.00
CA GLU A 28 -0.11 3.71 -2.34
C GLU A 28 0.02 5.00 -3.13
N MET A 29 -0.67 5.08 -4.27
CA MET A 29 -0.64 6.25 -5.14
C MET A 29 -2.03 6.71 -5.56
N ALA A 30 -2.22 8.02 -5.66
CA ALA A 30 -3.44 8.66 -6.15
C ALA A 30 -3.08 9.87 -7.00
N GLY A 31 -3.78 10.07 -8.12
CA GLY A 31 -3.55 11.17 -9.05
C GLY A 31 -4.75 12.09 -9.17
N LYS A 32 -4.50 13.39 -9.31
CA LYS A 32 -5.54 14.38 -9.59
C LYS A 32 -5.08 15.32 -10.70
N LYS A 33 -5.96 15.55 -11.67
CA LYS A 33 -5.75 16.56 -12.71
C LYS A 33 -5.82 17.96 -12.09
N TYR A 34 -4.89 18.81 -12.48
CA TYR A 34 -4.76 20.18 -11.99
C TYR A 34 -4.25 21.09 -13.11
N VAL A 35 -4.64 22.36 -13.11
CA VAL A 35 -4.11 23.35 -14.05
C VAL A 35 -3.05 24.18 -13.32
N PHE A 36 -1.79 24.04 -13.71
CA PHE A 36 -0.68 24.78 -13.13
C PHE A 36 -0.07 25.69 -14.20
N GLN A 37 -0.05 27.00 -13.94
CA GLN A 37 0.44 28.00 -14.90
C GLN A 37 -0.21 27.94 -16.30
N GLY A 38 -1.46 27.51 -16.37
CA GLY A 38 -2.20 27.37 -17.63
C GLY A 38 -1.96 26.04 -18.36
N GLU A 39 -1.14 25.14 -17.80
CA GLU A 39 -0.88 23.82 -18.34
C GLU A 39 -1.62 22.73 -17.54
N ASP A 40 -2.20 21.76 -18.25
CA ASP A 40 -2.80 20.58 -17.63
C ASP A 40 -1.69 19.66 -17.09
N VAL A 41 -1.68 19.48 -15.77
CA VAL A 41 -0.76 18.60 -15.05
C VAL A 41 -1.53 17.54 -14.26
N THR A 42 -0.87 16.43 -13.96
CA THR A 42 -1.37 15.46 -12.98
C THR A 42 -0.50 15.55 -11.73
N VAL A 43 -1.11 15.88 -10.60
CA VAL A 43 -0.46 15.83 -9.30
C VAL A 43 -0.63 14.42 -8.75
N VAL A 44 0.47 13.72 -8.48
CA VAL A 44 0.46 12.36 -7.94
C VAL A 44 0.99 12.39 -6.51
N ALA A 45 0.18 11.90 -5.57
CA ALA A 45 0.63 11.60 -4.22
C ALA A 45 1.11 10.15 -4.16
N ILE A 46 2.28 9.92 -3.57
CA ILE A 46 2.85 8.58 -3.35
C ILE A 46 3.15 8.43 -1.86
N ARG A 47 2.68 7.35 -1.26
CA ARG A 47 2.90 7.01 0.15
C ARG A 47 3.53 5.63 0.24
N ASP A 48 4.63 5.48 0.96
CA ASP A 48 5.16 4.16 1.31
C ASP A 48 4.23 3.49 2.34
N ILE A 49 3.84 2.25 2.08
CA ILE A 49 2.90 1.49 2.93
C ILE A 49 3.52 0.24 3.56
N ALA A 50 4.85 0.06 3.47
CA ALA A 50 5.53 -1.12 3.99
C ALA A 50 5.36 -1.26 5.52
N GLU A 51 5.34 -0.14 6.25
CA GLU A 51 5.08 -0.16 7.70
C GLU A 51 3.65 -0.57 8.03
N ARG A 52 2.67 0.03 7.34
CA ARG A 52 1.24 -0.30 7.50
C ARG A 52 1.02 -1.80 7.32
N LYS A 53 1.55 -2.37 6.23
CA LYS A 53 1.40 -3.79 5.91
C LYS A 53 2.07 -4.71 6.94
N ARG A 54 3.24 -4.34 7.45
CA ARG A 54 3.91 -5.12 8.52
C ARG A 54 3.07 -5.19 9.78
N ASN A 55 2.51 -4.06 10.21
CA ASN A 55 1.66 -4.00 11.41
C ASN A 55 0.36 -4.80 11.24
N GLU A 56 -0.24 -4.77 10.04
CA GLU A 56 -1.43 -5.58 9.73
C GLU A 56 -1.15 -7.08 9.78
N VAL A 57 0.00 -7.52 9.23
CA VAL A 57 0.42 -8.92 9.29
C VAL A 57 0.69 -9.37 10.72
N GLU A 58 1.40 -8.55 11.51
CA GLU A 58 1.68 -8.85 12.91
C GLU A 58 0.39 -8.96 13.72
N THR A 59 -0.53 -8.00 13.57
CA THR A 59 -1.84 -8.02 14.23
C THR A 59 -2.62 -9.29 13.87
N ARG A 60 -2.65 -9.67 12.59
CA ARG A 60 -3.32 -10.89 12.13
C ARG A 60 -2.71 -12.14 12.76
N ASN A 61 -1.38 -12.20 12.85
CA ASN A 61 -0.67 -13.33 13.46
C ASN A 61 -0.96 -13.47 14.96
N LEU A 62 -0.95 -12.35 15.69
CA LEU A 62 -1.29 -12.34 17.12
C LEU A 62 -2.73 -12.80 17.37
N GLN A 63 -3.69 -12.33 16.55
CA GLN A 63 -5.08 -12.78 16.64
C GLN A 63 -5.22 -14.29 16.39
N GLN A 64 -4.50 -14.83 15.40
CA GLN A 64 -4.49 -16.27 15.13
C GLN A 64 -3.91 -17.07 16.30
N GLN A 65 -2.83 -16.61 16.93
CA GLN A 65 -2.23 -17.25 18.10
C GLN A 65 -3.19 -17.26 19.30
N LEU A 66 -3.86 -16.13 19.57
CA LEU A 66 -4.86 -16.05 20.64
C LEU A 66 -6.01 -17.03 20.42
N LEU A 67 -6.57 -17.07 19.20
CA LEU A 67 -7.65 -18.01 18.86
C LEU A 67 -7.22 -19.47 18.99
N HIS A 68 -5.97 -19.79 18.62
CA HIS A 68 -5.43 -21.13 18.78
C HIS A 68 -5.29 -21.51 20.26
N SER A 69 -4.76 -20.60 21.08
CA SER A 69 -4.62 -20.81 22.54
C SER A 69 -5.96 -21.04 23.22
N GLN A 70 -6.95 -20.19 22.95
CA GLN A 70 -8.30 -20.32 23.53
C GLN A 70 -8.98 -21.65 23.21
N LYS A 71 -8.75 -22.18 21.99
CA LYS A 71 -9.27 -23.52 21.62
C LYS A 71 -8.60 -24.63 22.42
N MET A 72 -7.29 -24.53 22.66
CA MET A 72 -6.55 -25.52 23.45
C MET A 72 -6.97 -25.50 24.92
N GLU A 73 -7.27 -24.32 25.47
CA GLU A 73 -7.82 -24.17 26.82
C GLU A 73 -9.24 -24.76 26.94
N ALA A 74 -10.07 -24.69 25.91
CA ALA A 74 -11.44 -25.21 25.93
C ALA A 74 -11.57 -26.73 25.70
N ILE A 75 -10.50 -27.38 25.24
CA ILE A 75 -10.46 -28.82 24.97
C ILE A 75 -9.80 -29.60 26.13
N GLY A 76 -9.01 -28.94 26.97
CA GLY A 76 -8.48 -29.48 28.23
C GLY A 76 -9.48 -29.35 29.38
#